data_AF-A0A069D874-F1
#
_entry.id   AF-A0A069D874-F1
#
_cell.length_a   1.000
_cell.length_b   1.000
_cell.length_c   1.000
_cell.angle_alpha   90.00
_cell.angle_beta   90.00
_cell.angle_gamma   90.00
#
_symmetry.space_group_name_H-M   'P 1'
#
loop_
_entity.id
_entity.type
_entity.pdbx_description
1 polymer ?
#
loop_
_entity_poly.entity_id
_entity_poly.type
_entity_poly.pdbx_seq_one_letter_code
_entity_poly.pdbx_strand_id
1 'polypeptide(L)'
;MFICPHQPVLNEAGEFLNFLDDGPVLELERNITIEELQNAIFETLKKSNLYILSQRPKRLGIERHLKVRSYKAATKDKSLISLGYSPDESIEYRIIAYRKENSLVYLKEKELLIKQEDAMQNNQLAKTVIEFMELLRNK
;
A
#
# COMPACT_ATOMS: atom_id res chain seq x y z
N MET A 1 11.00 -4.11 -5.81
CA MET A 1 9.97 -3.57 -4.87
C MET A 1 8.64 -4.21 -5.25
N PHE A 2 7.70 -4.40 -4.33
CA PHE A 2 6.36 -4.91 -4.67
C PHE A 2 5.31 -3.84 -4.38
N ILE A 3 4.40 -3.58 -5.32
CA ILE A 3 3.19 -2.78 -5.08
C ILE A 3 1.99 -3.74 -5.09
N CYS A 4 1.25 -3.76 -3.98
CA CYS A 4 0.11 -4.62 -3.78
C CYS A 4 -1.17 -3.77 -3.71
N PRO A 5 -2.09 -3.87 -4.68
CA PRO A 5 -3.38 -3.22 -4.57
C PRO A 5 -4.22 -3.90 -3.49
N HIS A 6 -4.70 -3.11 -2.54
CA HIS A 6 -5.63 -3.55 -1.51
C HIS A 6 -7.01 -2.96 -1.80
N GLN A 7 -8.05 -3.77 -1.65
CA GLN A 7 -9.43 -3.39 -1.92
C GLN A 7 -10.17 -3.26 -0.57
N PRO A 8 -10.55 -2.06 -0.11
CA PRO A 8 -11.36 -1.94 1.08
C PRO A 8 -12.70 -2.66 0.89
N VAL A 9 -13.13 -3.37 1.94
CA VAL A 9 -14.41 -4.07 1.96
C VAL A 9 -15.26 -3.53 3.09
N LEU A 10 -16.47 -3.11 2.74
CA LEU A 10 -17.52 -2.74 3.69
C LEU A 10 -18.59 -3.82 3.75
N ASN A 11 -19.37 -3.84 4.83
CA ASN A 11 -20.65 -4.55 4.84
C ASN A 11 -21.78 -3.70 4.26
N GLU A 12 -22.98 -4.27 4.18
CA GLU A 12 -24.18 -3.58 3.67
C GLU A 12 -24.59 -2.35 4.51
N ALA A 13 -24.16 -2.29 5.78
CA ALA A 13 -24.36 -1.14 6.66
C ALA A 13 -23.27 -0.05 6.48
N GLY A 14 -22.31 -0.26 5.56
CA GLY A 14 -21.19 0.66 5.32
C GLY A 14 -20.05 0.53 6.32
N GLU A 15 -20.08 -0.47 7.21
CA GLU A 15 -19.03 -0.69 8.20
C GLU A 15 -17.83 -1.39 7.57
N PHE A 16 -16.62 -0.91 7.87
CA PHE A 16 -15.39 -1.52 7.38
C PHE A 16 -15.19 -2.94 7.93
N LEU A 17 -15.08 -3.92 7.03
CA LEU A 17 -14.86 -5.32 7.37
C LEU A 17 -13.37 -5.68 7.38
N ASN A 18 -12.71 -5.52 6.23
CA ASN A 18 -11.28 -5.81 6.02
C ASN A 18 -10.84 -5.32 4.63
N PHE A 19 -9.62 -5.65 4.24
CA PHE A 19 -9.14 -5.55 2.86
C PHE A 19 -9.18 -6.92 2.16
N LEU A 20 -9.60 -6.93 0.90
CA LEU A 20 -9.32 -7.97 -0.08
C LEU A 20 -7.97 -7.67 -0.73
N ASP A 21 -7.16 -8.72 -0.90
CA ASP A 21 -5.82 -8.63 -1.47
C ASP A 21 -5.76 -9.36 -2.83
N ASP A 22 -6.82 -9.28 -3.63
CA ASP A 22 -7.01 -10.07 -4.85
C ASP A 22 -6.53 -9.40 -6.15
N GLY A 23 -6.02 -8.18 -6.07
CA GLY A 23 -5.49 -7.49 -7.24
C GLY A 23 -4.07 -7.95 -7.65
N PRO A 24 -3.65 -7.66 -8.89
CA PRO A 24 -2.34 -8.09 -9.39
C PRO A 24 -1.21 -7.39 -8.63
N VAL A 25 -0.31 -8.18 -8.04
CA VAL A 25 0.93 -7.67 -7.44
C VAL A 25 1.89 -7.26 -8.56
N LEU A 26 2.35 -6.02 -8.49
CA LEU A 26 3.34 -5.47 -9.41
C LEU A 26 4.74 -5.61 -8.79
N GLU A 27 5.64 -6.32 -9.47
CA GLU A 27 7.06 -6.38 -9.12
C GLU A 27 7.83 -5.34 -9.93
N LEU A 28 8.53 -4.47 -9.22
CA LEU A 28 9.36 -3.40 -9.80
C LEU A 28 10.84 -3.74 -9.66
N GLU A 29 11.61 -3.41 -10.69
CA GLU A 29 13.06 -3.54 -10.70
C GLU A 29 13.75 -2.73 -9.59
N ARG A 30 15.00 -3.08 -9.27
CA ARG A 30 15.74 -2.41 -8.19
C ARG A 30 16.16 -0.99 -8.55
N ASN A 31 16.38 -0.72 -9.84
CA ASN A 31 16.90 0.52 -10.41
C ASN A 31 15.80 1.31 -11.13
N ILE A 32 14.54 1.14 -10.70
CA ILE A 32 13.42 1.91 -11.24
C ILE A 32 13.64 3.41 -11.07
N THR A 33 13.32 4.19 -12.10
CA THR A 33 13.37 5.64 -12.03
C THR A 33 12.23 6.20 -11.17
N ILE A 34 12.38 7.43 -10.70
CA ILE A 34 11.33 8.10 -9.90
C ILE A 34 10.03 8.24 -10.73
N GLU A 35 10.14 8.52 -12.02
CA GLU A 35 8.99 8.66 -12.93
C GLU A 35 8.27 7.32 -13.14
N GLU A 36 9.01 6.23 -13.39
CA GLU A 36 8.42 4.90 -13.51
C GLU A 36 7.74 4.46 -12.20
N LEU A 37 8.33 4.77 -11.05
CA LEU A 37 7.72 4.50 -9.76
C LEU A 37 6.41 5.29 -9.57
N GLN A 38 6.40 6.58 -9.92
CA GLN A 38 5.21 7.43 -9.86
C GLN A 38 4.08 6.84 -10.73
N ASN A 39 4.41 6.47 -11.97
CA ASN A 39 3.45 5.88 -12.90
C ASN A 39 2.94 4.53 -12.37
N ALA A 40 3.83 3.67 -11.88
CA ALA A 40 3.45 2.37 -11.30
C ALA A 40 2.51 2.52 -10.09
N ILE A 41 2.76 3.52 -9.22
CA ILE A 41 1.90 3.84 -8.08
C ILE A 41 0.50 4.24 -8.56
N PHE A 42 0.39 5.20 -9.48
CA PHE A 42 -0.92 5.66 -9.95
C PHE A 42 -1.68 4.59 -10.71
N GLU A 43 -1.02 3.83 -11.58
CA GLU A 43 -1.65 2.72 -12.28
C GLU A 43 -2.14 1.63 -11.34
N THR A 44 -1.49 1.46 -10.18
CA THR A 44 -1.95 0.51 -9.16
C THR A 44 -3.10 1.07 -8.33
N LEU A 45 -3.09 2.37 -8.00
CA LEU A 45 -4.19 3.03 -7.30
C LEU A 45 -5.51 2.95 -8.10
N LYS A 46 -5.46 3.12 -9.43
CA LYS A 46 -6.62 2.95 -10.33
C LYS A 46 -7.22 1.54 -10.30
N LYS A 47 -6.49 0.54 -9.79
CA LYS A 47 -6.94 -0.85 -9.67
C LYS A 47 -7.49 -1.18 -8.28
N SER A 48 -7.52 -0.21 -7.36
CA SER A 48 -8.16 -0.35 -6.05
C SER A 48 -9.62 0.10 -6.14
N ASN A 49 -10.52 -0.78 -5.74
CA ASN A 49 -11.97 -0.65 -5.75
C ASN A 49 -12.50 -0.89 -4.33
N LEU A 50 -13.65 -0.27 -4.06
CA LEU A 50 -14.43 -0.54 -2.87
C LEU A 50 -15.40 -1.69 -3.13
N TYR A 51 -15.37 -2.73 -2.29
CA TYR A 51 -16.35 -3.81 -2.34
C TYR A 51 -17.33 -3.73 -1.19
N ILE A 52 -18.57 -4.14 -1.45
CA ILE A 52 -19.59 -4.35 -0.42
C ILE A 52 -19.86 -5.85 -0.37
N LEU A 53 -19.53 -6.50 0.76
CA LEU A 53 -19.70 -7.93 0.95
C LEU A 53 -20.42 -8.23 2.28
N SER A 54 -21.27 -9.25 2.28
CA SER A 54 -21.97 -9.71 3.49
C SER A 54 -21.09 -10.47 4.47
N GLN A 55 -19.88 -10.87 4.06
CA GLN A 55 -18.95 -11.65 4.88
C GLN A 55 -17.52 -11.10 4.79
N ARG A 56 -16.72 -11.34 5.84
CA ARG A 56 -15.32 -10.95 5.87
C ARG A 56 -14.54 -11.69 4.77
N PRO A 57 -13.79 -10.97 3.92
CA PRO A 57 -13.01 -11.61 2.87
C PRO A 57 -11.81 -12.38 3.44
N LYS A 58 -11.36 -13.39 2.69
CA LYS A 58 -10.06 -14.03 2.95
C LYS A 58 -8.96 -13.15 2.37
N ARG A 59 -7.95 -12.82 3.20
CA ARG A 59 -6.72 -12.18 2.74
C ARG A 59 -5.84 -13.20 2.03
N LEU A 60 -5.71 -13.04 0.73
CA LEU A 60 -4.93 -13.91 -0.13
C LEU A 60 -4.20 -13.03 -1.14
N GLY A 61 -3.01 -12.57 -0.77
CA GLY A 61 -2.30 -11.52 -1.51
C GLY A 61 -0.90 -11.92 -1.93
N ILE A 62 0.09 -11.20 -1.41
CA ILE A 62 1.51 -11.32 -1.78
C ILE A 62 2.08 -12.74 -1.61
N GLU A 63 1.58 -13.54 -0.66
CA GLU A 63 2.02 -14.93 -0.48
C GLU A 63 1.72 -15.83 -1.68
N ARG A 64 0.60 -15.58 -2.38
CA ARG A 64 0.28 -16.31 -3.62
C ARG A 64 1.24 -15.93 -4.74
N HIS A 65 1.49 -14.63 -4.90
CA HIS A 65 2.42 -14.12 -5.90
C HIS A 65 3.84 -14.68 -5.70
N LEU A 66 4.32 -14.69 -4.45
CA LEU A 66 5.64 -15.23 -4.09
C LEU A 66 5.67 -16.77 -3.95
N LYS A 67 4.54 -17.46 -4.14
CA LYS A 67 4.41 -18.93 -4.00
C LYS A 67 4.87 -19.46 -2.63
N VAL A 68 4.56 -18.73 -1.57
CA VAL A 68 4.89 -19.12 -0.18
C VAL A 68 3.62 -19.44 0.62
N ARG A 69 3.76 -20.20 1.72
CA ARG A 69 2.62 -20.77 2.45
C ARG A 69 1.88 -19.80 3.37
N SER A 70 2.44 -18.61 3.66
CA SER A 70 1.83 -17.67 4.59
C SER A 70 2.26 -16.23 4.35
N TYR A 71 1.39 -15.29 4.73
CA TYR A 71 1.69 -13.86 4.75
C TYR A 71 2.97 -13.55 5.55
N LYS A 72 3.15 -14.22 6.70
CA LYS A 72 4.37 -14.13 7.52
C LYS A 72 5.62 -14.48 6.73
N ALA A 73 5.59 -15.53 5.91
CA ALA A 73 6.73 -15.91 5.07
C ALA A 73 6.95 -14.88 3.95
N ALA A 74 5.88 -14.36 3.36
CA ALA A 74 5.93 -13.38 2.28
C ALA A 74 6.52 -12.04 2.74
N THR A 75 6.25 -11.62 3.98
CA THR A 75 6.65 -10.31 4.50
C THR A 75 7.80 -10.35 5.49
N LYS A 76 8.42 -11.52 5.74
CA LYS A 76 9.42 -11.73 6.80
C LYS A 76 10.53 -10.67 6.84
N ASP A 77 10.99 -10.25 5.67
CA ASP A 77 12.12 -9.38 5.39
C ASP A 77 11.71 -8.06 4.72
N LYS A 78 10.42 -7.69 4.80
CA LYS A 78 9.86 -6.55 4.08
C LYS A 78 9.35 -5.49 5.05
N SER A 79 9.77 -4.25 4.79
CA SER A 79 9.17 -3.04 5.31
C SER A 79 7.87 -2.73 4.57
N LEU A 80 6.97 -1.99 5.20
CA LEU A 80 5.65 -1.71 4.65
C LEU A 80 5.43 -0.19 4.56
N ILE A 81 4.92 0.25 3.41
CA ILE A 81 4.37 1.58 3.21
C ILE A 81 2.94 1.38 2.72
N SER A 82 1.99 2.06 3.37
CA SER A 82 0.60 2.13 2.89
C SER A 82 0.39 3.46 2.19
N LEU A 83 -0.34 3.40 1.08
CA LEU A 83 -0.79 4.55 0.32
C LEU A 83 -2.29 4.41 0.06
N GLY A 84 -3.04 5.45 0.32
CA GLY A 84 -4.48 5.49 0.02
C GLY A 84 -4.99 6.92 -0.01
N TYR A 85 -6.29 7.07 -0.25
CA TYR A 85 -6.96 8.37 -0.13
C TYR A 85 -7.33 8.66 1.32
N SER A 86 -7.28 9.92 1.71
CA SER A 86 -7.82 10.33 3.01
C SER A 86 -9.35 10.18 3.00
N PRO A 87 -9.96 9.63 4.06
CA PRO A 87 -11.41 9.44 4.14
C PRO A 87 -12.18 10.74 4.43
N ASP A 88 -11.50 11.85 4.71
CA ASP A 88 -12.06 13.07 5.27
C ASP A 88 -12.25 14.19 4.24
N GLU A 89 -12.95 13.93 3.12
CA GLU A 89 -13.36 14.90 2.08
C GLU A 89 -12.23 15.73 1.43
N SER A 90 -11.01 15.65 1.96
CA SER A 90 -9.80 16.24 1.45
C SER A 90 -9.30 15.36 0.32
N ILE A 91 -9.08 15.94 -0.85
CA ILE A 91 -8.52 15.25 -2.00
C ILE A 91 -7.01 15.07 -1.76
N GLU A 92 -6.67 14.27 -0.75
CA GLU A 92 -5.31 14.08 -0.25
C GLU A 92 -4.93 12.59 -0.30
N TYR A 93 -3.68 12.35 -0.69
CA TYR A 93 -3.03 11.07 -0.53
C TYR A 93 -2.46 10.95 0.87
N ARG A 94 -2.85 9.88 1.55
CA ARG A 94 -2.31 9.48 2.85
C ARG A 94 -1.22 8.45 2.65
N ILE A 95 -0.01 8.78 3.10
CA ILE A 95 1.18 7.94 2.99
C ILE A 95 1.65 7.59 4.39
N ILE A 96 1.78 6.31 4.69
CA ILE A 96 2.15 5.83 6.02
C ILE A 96 3.29 4.84 5.92
N ALA A 97 4.41 5.14 6.57
CA ALA A 97 5.50 4.18 6.78
C ALA A 97 5.22 3.36 8.04
N TYR A 98 5.42 2.05 7.94
CA TYR A 98 5.33 1.15 9.07
C TYR A 98 6.64 0.44 9.33
N ARG A 99 7.12 0.54 10.58
CA ARG A 99 8.21 -0.28 11.08
C ARG A 99 7.66 -1.64 11.50
N LYS A 100 8.38 -2.69 11.12
CA LYS A 100 8.01 -4.05 11.54
C LYS A 100 8.48 -4.28 12.98
N GLU A 101 7.54 -4.57 13.87
CA GLU A 101 7.84 -4.88 15.27
C GLU A 101 8.07 -6.39 15.46
N ASN A 102 7.23 -7.20 14.82
CA ASN A 102 7.38 -8.65 14.80
C ASN A 102 6.76 -9.25 13.53
N SER A 103 6.67 -10.58 13.47
CA SER A 103 6.23 -11.28 12.26
C SER A 103 4.81 -10.96 11.78
N LEU A 104 3.96 -10.35 12.63
CA LEU A 104 2.56 -10.04 12.31
C LEU A 104 2.20 -8.58 12.60
N VAL A 105 3.04 -7.85 13.34
CA VAL A 105 2.74 -6.50 13.81
C VAL A 105 3.64 -5.48 13.13
N TYR A 106 2.98 -4.49 12.54
CA TYR A 106 3.57 -3.30 11.94
C TYR A 106 3.11 -2.09 12.74
N LEU A 107 4.06 -1.27 13.20
CA LEU A 107 3.80 -0.05 13.95
C LEU A 107 3.97 1.15 13.02
N LYS A 108 3.03 2.09 13.11
CA LYS A 108 3.11 3.35 12.36
C LYS A 108 4.33 4.14 12.82
N GLU A 109 5.20 4.49 11.87
CA GLU A 109 6.46 5.19 12.12
C GLU A 109 6.38 6.64 11.67
N LYS A 110 5.84 6.88 10.47
CA LYS A 110 5.69 8.21 9.87
C LYS A 110 4.43 8.25 9.04
N GLU A 111 3.78 9.40 9.02
CA GLU A 111 2.58 9.68 8.24
C GLU A 111 2.69 11.05 7.60
N LEU A 112 2.26 11.16 6.34
CA LEU A 112 2.15 12.42 5.63
C LEU A 112 0.86 12.42 4.81
N LEU A 113 0.19 13.56 4.80
CA LEU A 113 -0.90 13.88 3.89
C LEU A 113 -0.35 14.82 2.80
N ILE A 114 -0.62 14.50 1.54
CA ILE A 114 -0.22 15.32 0.39
C ILE A 114 -1.46 15.56 -0.45
N LYS A 115 -1.75 16.82 -0.79
CA LYS A 115 -2.81 17.15 -1.75
C LYS A 115 -2.57 16.46 -3.08
N GLN A 116 -3.64 16.03 -3.73
CA GLN A 116 -3.53 15.31 -5.00
C GLN A 116 -2.75 16.10 -6.07
N GLU A 117 -2.98 17.41 -6.15
CA GLU A 117 -2.26 18.31 -7.07
C GLU A 117 -0.75 18.28 -6.81
N ASP A 118 -0.35 18.45 -5.55
CA ASP A 118 1.06 18.45 -5.14
C ASP A 118 1.70 17.06 -5.36
N ALA A 119 0.97 15.99 -5.09
CA ALA A 119 1.43 14.62 -5.27
C ALA A 119 1.76 14.28 -6.73
N MET A 120 1.08 14.93 -7.67
CA MET A 120 1.30 14.79 -9.11
C MET A 120 2.47 15.66 -9.61
N GLN A 121 2.79 16.75 -8.94
CA GLN A 121 3.85 17.66 -9.37
C GLN A 121 5.24 17.08 -9.11
N ASN A 122 6.14 17.20 -10.11
CA ASN A 122 7.56 16.85 -9.98
C ASN A 122 7.82 15.45 -9.38
N ASN A 123 6.92 14.49 -9.60
CA ASN A 123 6.94 13.14 -9.03
C ASN A 123 7.01 13.12 -7.49
N GLN A 124 6.31 14.04 -6.83
CA GLN A 124 6.37 14.22 -5.38
C GLN A 124 5.95 12.96 -4.61
N LEU A 125 4.90 12.28 -5.07
CA LEU A 125 4.41 11.07 -4.41
C LEU A 125 5.48 9.96 -4.35
N ALA A 126 6.12 9.68 -5.49
CA ALA A 126 7.18 8.67 -5.59
C ALA A 126 8.41 9.07 -4.76
N LYS A 127 8.79 10.36 -4.78
CA LYS A 127 9.88 10.88 -3.93
C LYS A 127 9.59 10.66 -2.45
N THR A 128 8.38 10.95 -1.99
CA THR A 128 7.98 10.71 -0.59
C THR A 128 8.00 9.22 -0.24
N VAL A 129 7.53 8.35 -1.15
CA VAL A 129 7.61 6.89 -0.93
C VAL A 129 9.07 6.45 -0.77
N ILE A 130 9.98 6.93 -1.61
CA ILE A 130 11.42 6.62 -1.51
C ILE A 130 11.99 7.12 -0.17
N GLU A 131 11.69 8.36 0.22
CA GLU A 131 12.13 8.93 1.51
C GLU A 131 11.67 8.04 2.69
N PHE A 132 10.41 7.60 2.67
CA PHE A 132 9.86 6.71 3.69
C PHE A 132 10.53 5.33 3.66
N MET A 133 10.89 4.82 2.49
CA MET A 133 11.65 3.57 2.39
C MET A 133 13.05 3.69 2.98
N GLU A 134 13.74 4.80 2.73
CA GLU A 134 15.07 5.07 3.28
C GLU A 134 15.03 5.19 4.80
N LEU A 135 14.03 5.89 5.34
CA LEU A 135 13.78 5.96 6.78
C LEU A 135 13.66 4.57 7.42
N LEU A 136 12.96 3.64 6.75
CA LEU A 136 12.76 2.28 7.25
C LEU A 136 13.97 1.37 7.05
N ARG A 137 14.95 1.72 6.21
CA ARG A 137 16.20 0.96 6.02
C ARG A 137 17.26 1.29 7.06
N ASN A 138 17.23 2.52 7.59
CA ASN A 138 18.22 3.02 8.54
C ASN A 138 17.87 2.70 10.00
N LYS A 139 16.96 1.74 10.24
CA LYS A 139 16.49 1.29 11.55
C LYS A 139 16.56 -0.22 11.65
#